data_AF-A0A922HQV8-F1
#
_entry.id   AF-A0A922HQV8-F1
#
_cell.length_a   1.000
_cell.length_b   1.000
_cell.length_c   1.000
_cell.angle_alpha   90.00
_cell.angle_beta   90.00
_cell.angle_gamma   90.00
#
_symmetry.space_group_name_H-M   'P 1'
#
loop_
_entity.id
_entity.type
_entity.pdbx_description
1 polymer ?
#
loop_
_entity_poly.entity_id
_entity_poly.type
_entity_poly.pdbx_seq_one_letter_code
_entity_poly.pdbx_strand_id
1 'polypeptide(L)'
;MIDNKNGARQQNREQQQQPSRKLRSRQKKARYNEELLDDEEDFFEERYFDVEEKLQCKSFANCQRNCVREMNGTDITFELFQRNGFQTPMVVKENKNNVLGMKIPSNSFTVDDVKACVGQRRILDVMDVETQKGKTMTMKEWCNYYNNNTENRMELLNVISLEFSHTKLETFR
;
A
#
# COMPACT_ATOMS: atom_id res chain seq x y z
N MET A 1 48.03 -11.92 64.37
CA MET A 1 49.44 -11.54 64.49
C MET A 1 50.08 -11.65 63.12
N ILE A 2 50.83 -10.61 62.74
CA ILE A 2 51.90 -10.60 61.75
C ILE A 2 51.49 -10.37 60.28
N ASP A 3 51.68 -9.12 59.88
CA ASP A 3 52.03 -8.69 58.52
C ASP A 3 53.21 -9.50 57.97
N ASN A 4 53.18 -9.86 56.69
CA ASN A 4 54.39 -9.71 55.89
C ASN A 4 54.11 -9.62 54.39
N LYS A 5 54.64 -8.56 53.78
CA LYS A 5 54.79 -8.38 52.34
C LYS A 5 55.89 -9.32 51.84
N ASN A 6 55.76 -9.83 50.61
CA ASN A 6 56.84 -9.87 49.62
C ASN A 6 56.41 -10.54 48.30
N GLY A 7 56.96 -10.03 47.20
CA GLY A 7 57.24 -10.85 46.01
C GLY A 7 56.48 -10.49 44.74
N ALA A 8 57.07 -9.62 43.93
CA ALA A 8 56.67 -9.35 42.56
C ALA A 8 56.97 -10.54 41.62
N ARG A 9 56.07 -10.81 40.66
CA ARG A 9 56.38 -11.06 39.23
C ARG A 9 55.13 -11.32 38.38
N GLN A 10 54.92 -10.39 37.45
CA GLN A 10 54.32 -10.47 36.10
C GLN A 10 53.49 -11.70 35.71
N GLN A 11 52.31 -11.45 35.15
CA GLN A 11 52.02 -11.79 33.74
C GLN A 11 50.74 -11.08 33.24
N ASN A 12 50.83 -10.65 31.97
CA ASN A 12 49.89 -9.83 31.22
C ASN A 12 48.46 -10.40 31.19
N ARG A 13 47.46 -9.55 31.47
CA ARG A 13 46.06 -9.81 31.08
C ARG A 13 45.71 -8.92 29.89
N GLU A 14 45.41 -9.59 28.80
CA GLU A 14 44.95 -9.06 27.52
C GLU A 14 43.74 -8.13 27.71
N GLN A 15 43.80 -6.95 27.09
CA GLN A 15 42.69 -6.02 27.00
C GLN A 15 41.62 -6.58 26.06
N GLN A 16 40.58 -7.20 26.60
CA GLN A 16 39.35 -7.45 25.85
C GLN A 16 38.53 -6.15 25.80
N GLN A 17 38.65 -5.39 24.71
CA GLN A 17 37.74 -4.29 24.40
C GLN A 17 36.35 -4.86 24.11
N GLN A 18 35.41 -4.65 25.04
CA GLN A 18 33.99 -4.90 24.81
C GLN A 18 33.45 -3.89 23.78
N PRO A 19 32.74 -4.31 22.72
CA PRO A 19 32.19 -3.39 21.73
C PRO A 19 31.04 -2.57 22.35
N SER A 20 31.22 -1.26 22.41
CA SER A 20 30.23 -0.31 22.90
C SER A 20 28.91 -0.43 22.13
N ARG A 21 27.81 -0.73 22.82
CA ARG A 21 26.46 -0.71 22.25
C ARG A 21 26.14 0.69 21.71
N LYS A 22 26.15 0.86 20.39
CA LYS A 22 25.62 2.07 19.73
C LYS A 22 24.09 2.01 19.76
N LEU A 23 23.48 2.78 20.65
CA LEU A 23 22.04 3.02 20.63
C LEU A 23 21.69 3.74 19.31
N ARG A 24 20.82 3.13 18.49
CA ARG A 24 20.27 3.81 17.30
C ARG A 24 19.56 5.07 17.75
N SER A 25 19.86 6.21 17.12
CA SER A 25 19.07 7.41 17.28
C SER A 25 17.63 7.09 16.85
N ARG A 26 16.68 7.24 17.78
CA ARG A 26 15.26 7.21 17.44
C ARG A 26 14.99 8.46 16.60
N GLN A 27 14.99 8.32 15.28
CA GLN A 27 14.30 9.28 14.42
C GLN A 27 12.86 9.37 14.94
N LYS A 28 12.44 10.61 15.22
CA LYS A 28 11.10 10.91 15.74
C LYS A 28 10.08 10.36 14.75
N LYS A 29 9.43 9.25 15.11
CA LYS A 29 8.19 8.83 14.45
C LYS A 29 7.23 9.99 14.58
N ALA A 30 6.88 10.60 13.45
CA ALA A 30 5.79 11.56 13.38
C ALA A 30 4.56 10.93 14.02
N ARG A 31 4.13 11.50 15.15
CA ARG A 31 2.79 11.29 15.68
C ARG A 31 1.92 12.26 14.89
N TYR A 32 0.83 11.75 14.33
CA TYR A 32 -0.23 12.57 13.77
C TYR A 32 -0.74 13.51 14.87
N ASN A 33 -0.30 14.76 14.83
CA ASN A 33 -0.92 15.86 15.56
C ASN A 33 -1.50 16.80 14.50
N GLU A 34 -2.82 16.93 14.55
CA GLU A 34 -3.68 17.71 13.66
C GLU A 34 -3.57 19.23 13.90
N GLU A 35 -2.46 19.71 14.47
CA GLU A 35 -2.38 21.04 15.10
C GLU A 35 -1.16 21.87 14.64
N LEU A 36 -0.78 21.76 13.36
CA LEU A 36 0.16 22.69 12.73
C LEU A 36 -0.34 23.04 11.31
N LEU A 37 -1.39 23.84 11.28
CA LEU A 37 -1.80 24.63 10.13
C LEU A 37 -1.28 26.05 10.37
N ASP A 38 -0.09 26.43 9.88
CA ASP A 38 0.17 27.85 9.52
C ASP A 38 1.47 28.18 8.75
N ASP A 39 2.13 27.24 8.09
CA ASP A 39 3.22 27.60 7.17
C ASP A 39 2.98 26.96 5.80
N GLU A 40 2.58 27.78 4.83
CA GLU A 40 2.63 27.48 3.40
C GLU A 40 4.08 27.35 2.90
N GLU A 41 4.80 26.37 3.43
CA GLU A 41 5.85 25.73 2.65
C GLU A 41 5.22 24.47 2.08
N ASP A 42 5.16 24.38 0.74
CA ASP A 42 4.87 23.15 0.05
C ASP A 42 5.83 22.07 0.57
N PHE A 43 5.39 21.34 1.59
CA PHE A 43 6.05 20.17 2.12
C PHE A 43 5.87 19.07 1.08
N PHE A 44 6.56 19.23 -0.06
CA PHE A 44 6.86 18.13 -0.96
C PHE A 44 7.68 17.17 -0.13
N GLU A 45 6.99 16.21 0.50
CA GLU A 45 7.61 15.10 1.18
C GLU A 45 8.29 14.28 0.08
N GLU A 46 9.53 14.67 -0.25
CA GLU A 46 10.33 14.03 -1.29
C GLU A 46 10.29 12.52 -1.05
N ARG A 47 9.86 11.75 -2.06
CA ARG A 47 9.82 10.30 -1.96
C ARG A 47 11.22 9.79 -1.63
N TYR A 48 11.44 9.45 -0.36
CA TYR A 48 12.74 9.03 0.18
C TYR A 48 13.24 7.67 -0.35
N PHE A 49 12.44 6.98 -1.16
CA PHE A 49 12.76 5.67 -1.69
C PHE A 49 12.36 5.55 -3.16
N ASP A 50 13.16 4.81 -3.91
CA ASP A 50 12.88 4.46 -5.30
C ASP A 50 11.78 3.39 -5.36
N VAL A 51 10.66 3.72 -6.02
CA VAL A 51 9.51 2.82 -6.17
C VAL A 51 9.86 1.62 -7.05
N GLU A 52 10.61 1.81 -8.14
CA GLU A 52 11.01 0.72 -9.04
C GLU A 52 11.93 -0.26 -8.29
N GLU A 53 12.86 0.28 -7.49
CA GLU A 53 13.69 -0.55 -6.60
C GLU A 53 12.83 -1.40 -5.66
N LYS A 54 11.77 -0.84 -5.07
CA LYS A 54 10.87 -1.60 -4.17
C LYS A 54 10.01 -2.62 -4.90
N LEU A 55 9.56 -2.33 -6.12
CA LEU A 55 8.80 -3.26 -6.95
C LEU A 55 9.64 -4.51 -7.32
N GLN A 56 10.93 -4.33 -7.58
CA GLN A 56 11.86 -5.42 -7.89
C GLN A 56 12.49 -6.07 -6.64
N CYS A 57 12.26 -5.51 -5.46
CA CYS A 57 12.91 -5.95 -4.23
C CYS A 57 12.41 -7.33 -3.78
N LYS A 58 13.26 -8.35 -3.93
CA LYS A 58 12.98 -9.74 -3.54
C LYS A 58 12.67 -9.92 -2.05
N SER A 59 12.99 -8.95 -1.20
CA SER A 59 12.66 -9.02 0.24
C SER A 59 11.15 -9.11 0.48
N PHE A 60 10.35 -8.46 -0.37
CA PHE A 60 8.88 -8.53 -0.32
C PHE A 60 8.31 -9.80 -0.96
N ALA A 61 9.08 -10.51 -1.80
CA ALA A 61 8.64 -11.75 -2.42
C ALA A 61 8.36 -12.87 -1.40
N ASN A 62 9.00 -12.82 -0.23
CA ASN A 62 8.73 -13.76 0.86
C ASN A 62 7.37 -13.50 1.53
N CYS A 63 6.90 -12.25 1.57
CA CYS A 63 5.56 -11.92 2.05
C CYS A 63 4.49 -12.46 1.09
N GLN A 64 4.72 -12.45 -0.22
CA GLN A 64 3.75 -13.00 -1.19
C GLN A 64 3.45 -14.49 -0.97
N ARG A 65 4.41 -15.28 -0.45
CA ARG A 65 4.21 -16.72 -0.19
C ARG A 65 3.46 -17.02 1.11
N ASN A 66 3.57 -16.14 2.10
CA ASN A 66 3.08 -16.42 3.46
C ASN A 66 1.97 -15.46 3.94
N CYS A 67 1.74 -14.34 3.26
CA CYS A 67 0.75 -13.33 3.65
C CYS A 67 -0.57 -13.47 2.90
N VAL A 68 -0.61 -14.28 1.84
CA VAL A 68 -1.79 -14.50 1.01
C VAL A 68 -2.01 -15.98 0.83
N ARG A 69 -3.26 -16.43 0.92
CA ARG A 69 -3.66 -17.80 0.67
C ARG A 69 -4.24 -17.92 -0.74
N GLU A 70 -3.57 -18.66 -1.60
CA GLU A 70 -4.13 -19.02 -2.91
C GLU A 70 -5.17 -20.13 -2.75
N MET A 71 -6.32 -19.98 -3.39
CA MET A 71 -7.42 -20.95 -3.32
C MET A 71 -8.15 -21.11 -4.65
N ASN A 72 -8.82 -22.25 -4.82
CA ASN A 72 -9.84 -22.40 -5.85
C ASN A 72 -11.13 -21.68 -5.41
N GLY A 73 -11.84 -21.07 -6.35
CA GLY A 73 -13.12 -20.42 -6.05
C GLY A 73 -14.17 -21.40 -5.51
N THR A 74 -14.12 -22.69 -5.86
CA THR A 74 -15.01 -23.72 -5.31
C THR A 74 -14.85 -23.94 -3.81
N ASP A 75 -13.67 -23.62 -3.28
CA ASP A 75 -13.33 -23.84 -1.87
C ASP A 75 -13.77 -22.67 -1.00
N ILE A 76 -14.15 -21.53 -1.61
CA ILE A 76 -14.67 -20.35 -0.91
C ILE A 76 -16.14 -20.59 -0.59
N THR A 77 -16.38 -21.30 0.51
CA THR A 77 -17.72 -21.61 1.02
C THR A 77 -17.95 -20.97 2.38
N PHE A 78 -19.22 -20.86 2.77
CA PHE A 78 -19.58 -20.37 4.11
C PHE A 78 -18.97 -21.24 5.23
N GLU A 79 -18.94 -22.57 5.04
CA GLU A 79 -18.35 -23.52 5.98
C GLU A 79 -16.87 -23.23 6.27
N LEU A 80 -16.09 -22.91 5.21
CA LEU A 80 -14.69 -22.54 5.36
C LEU A 80 -14.53 -21.36 6.34
N PHE A 81 -15.34 -20.31 6.16
CA PHE A 81 -15.27 -19.12 7.00
C PHE A 81 -15.75 -19.37 8.43
N GLN A 82 -16.77 -20.21 8.64
CA GLN A 82 -17.21 -20.56 9.99
C GLN A 82 -16.15 -21.35 10.76
N ARG A 83 -15.48 -22.28 10.09
CA ARG A 83 -14.48 -23.15 10.72
C ARG A 83 -13.13 -22.46 10.93
N ASN A 84 -12.70 -21.64 9.97
CA ASN A 84 -11.34 -21.09 9.94
C ASN A 84 -11.30 -19.57 10.19
N GLY A 85 -12.44 -18.89 10.17
CA GLY A 85 -12.51 -17.43 10.14
C GLY A 85 -11.96 -16.84 8.83
N PHE A 86 -11.84 -15.51 8.79
CA PHE A 86 -11.18 -14.78 7.68
C PHE A 86 -9.98 -14.00 8.20
N GLN A 87 -8.86 -14.71 8.42
CA GLN A 87 -7.65 -14.14 9.04
C GLN A 87 -6.53 -13.83 8.04
N THR A 88 -6.59 -14.39 6.83
CA THR A 88 -5.54 -14.24 5.82
C THR A 88 -6.20 -13.80 4.51
N PRO A 89 -5.68 -12.75 3.85
CA PRO A 89 -6.09 -12.39 2.50
C PRO A 89 -6.06 -13.61 1.57
N MET A 90 -7.05 -13.72 0.69
CA MET A 90 -7.19 -14.84 -0.23
C MET A 90 -7.11 -14.36 -1.67
N VAL A 91 -6.49 -15.16 -2.54
CA VAL A 91 -6.42 -14.89 -3.98
C VAL A 91 -6.96 -16.10 -4.73
N VAL A 92 -7.92 -15.83 -5.61
CA VAL A 92 -8.42 -16.78 -6.61
C VAL A 92 -7.88 -16.33 -7.96
N LYS A 93 -6.92 -17.07 -8.52
CA LYS A 93 -6.28 -16.68 -9.79
C LYS A 93 -7.24 -16.75 -10.99
N GLU A 94 -8.14 -17.73 -10.97
CA GLU A 94 -9.05 -18.01 -12.09
C GLU A 94 -10.45 -18.32 -11.55
N ASN A 95 -11.44 -17.50 -11.92
CA ASN A 95 -12.85 -17.74 -11.58
C ASN A 95 -13.53 -18.55 -12.70
N LYS A 96 -13.07 -19.79 -12.93
CA LYS A 96 -13.63 -20.66 -13.97
C LYS A 96 -15.10 -20.92 -13.70
N ASN A 97 -15.91 -20.95 -14.77
CA ASN A 97 -17.35 -21.18 -14.71
C ASN A 97 -18.11 -20.24 -13.76
N ASN A 98 -17.51 -19.09 -13.41
CA ASN A 98 -18.04 -18.16 -12.43
C ASN A 98 -18.47 -18.80 -11.09
N VAL A 99 -17.65 -19.70 -10.55
CA VAL A 99 -17.93 -20.37 -9.26
C VAL A 99 -18.08 -19.40 -8.09
N LEU A 100 -17.47 -18.22 -8.17
CA LEU A 100 -17.63 -17.16 -7.17
C LEU A 100 -18.94 -16.37 -7.29
N GLY A 101 -19.74 -16.61 -8.34
CA GLY A 101 -20.99 -15.89 -8.58
C GLY A 101 -20.82 -14.39 -8.84
N MET A 102 -19.60 -13.94 -9.14
CA MET A 102 -19.31 -12.54 -9.44
C MET A 102 -19.73 -12.20 -10.86
N LYS A 103 -20.51 -11.14 -11.02
CA LYS A 103 -20.76 -10.56 -12.34
C LYS A 103 -19.85 -9.35 -12.53
N ILE A 104 -19.02 -9.44 -13.56
CA ILE A 104 -18.06 -8.39 -13.94
C ILE A 104 -18.33 -8.07 -15.42
N PRO A 105 -18.27 -6.79 -15.85
CA PRO A 105 -18.38 -6.45 -17.25
C PRO A 105 -17.35 -7.18 -18.13
N SER A 106 -17.62 -7.22 -19.44
CA SER A 106 -16.71 -7.77 -20.44
C SER A 106 -15.30 -7.16 -20.34
N ASN A 107 -14.27 -7.90 -20.76
CA ASN A 107 -12.89 -7.39 -20.87
C ASN A 107 -12.75 -6.21 -21.86
N SER A 108 -13.76 -5.96 -22.69
CA SER A 108 -13.85 -4.80 -23.59
C SER A 108 -14.45 -3.56 -22.92
N PHE A 109 -14.84 -3.62 -21.65
CA PHE A 109 -15.45 -2.53 -20.89
C PHE A 109 -14.41 -1.45 -20.56
N THR A 110 -14.74 -0.20 -20.83
CA THR A 110 -13.80 0.93 -20.81
C THR A 110 -14.22 2.03 -19.83
N VAL A 111 -13.34 3.02 -19.63
CA VAL A 111 -13.67 4.22 -18.84
C VAL A 111 -14.77 5.05 -19.50
N ASP A 112 -14.92 4.98 -20.83
CA ASP A 112 -16.07 5.59 -21.53
C ASP A 112 -17.39 4.91 -21.17
N ASP A 113 -17.40 3.59 -21.01
CA ASP A 113 -18.59 2.85 -20.58
C ASP A 113 -18.95 3.18 -19.12
N VAL A 114 -17.94 3.31 -18.23
CA VAL A 114 -18.15 3.82 -16.87
C VAL A 114 -18.80 5.19 -16.91
N LYS A 115 -18.30 6.10 -17.75
CA LYS A 115 -18.87 7.46 -17.90
C LYS A 115 -20.31 7.43 -18.41
N ALA A 116 -20.63 6.56 -19.36
CA ALA A 116 -21.98 6.39 -19.88
C ALA A 116 -22.96 5.88 -18.80
N CYS A 117 -22.50 4.98 -17.92
CA CYS A 117 -23.33 4.39 -16.87
C CYS A 117 -23.49 5.29 -15.63
N VAL A 118 -22.40 5.92 -15.19
CA VAL A 118 -22.35 6.76 -13.98
C VAL A 118 -22.83 8.19 -14.26
N GLY A 119 -22.67 8.67 -15.49
CA GLY A 119 -23.09 9.98 -15.93
C GLY A 119 -21.94 10.99 -15.99
N GLN A 120 -21.86 11.70 -17.11
CA GLN A 120 -20.75 12.61 -17.43
C GLN A 120 -20.52 13.76 -16.42
N ARG A 121 -21.57 14.22 -15.73
CA ARG A 121 -21.52 15.35 -14.77
C ARG A 121 -21.29 14.90 -13.33
N ARG A 122 -21.18 13.59 -13.07
CA ARG A 122 -20.90 13.07 -11.73
C ARG A 122 -19.55 13.62 -11.26
N ILE A 123 -19.52 14.22 -10.07
CA ILE A 123 -18.30 14.67 -9.43
C ILE A 123 -17.60 13.47 -8.81
N LEU A 124 -16.29 13.39 -9.02
CA LEU A 124 -15.39 12.39 -8.49
C LEU A 124 -14.39 13.06 -7.55
N ASP A 125 -14.04 12.35 -6.49
CA ASP A 125 -12.87 12.65 -5.69
C ASP A 125 -11.65 12.03 -6.38
N VAL A 126 -10.68 12.87 -6.70
CA VAL A 126 -9.47 12.51 -7.43
C VAL A 126 -8.27 12.89 -6.58
N MET A 127 -7.29 12.02 -6.49
CA MET A 127 -6.06 12.30 -5.77
C MET A 127 -4.93 12.52 -6.76
N ASP A 128 -4.16 13.59 -6.55
CA ASP A 128 -2.84 13.71 -7.12
C ASP A 128 -1.89 12.80 -6.33
N VAL A 129 -1.35 11.79 -7.01
CA VAL A 129 -0.50 10.76 -6.41
C VAL A 129 0.82 11.34 -5.93
N GLU A 130 1.31 12.40 -6.55
CA GLU A 130 2.59 12.98 -6.18
C GLU A 130 2.48 13.85 -4.93
N THR A 131 1.50 14.75 -4.92
CA THR A 131 1.32 15.69 -3.80
C THR A 131 0.46 15.13 -2.67
N GLN A 132 -0.20 13.99 -2.90
CA GLN A 132 -1.24 13.42 -2.04
C GLN A 132 -2.41 14.39 -1.76
N LYS A 133 -2.53 15.48 -2.54
CA LYS A 133 -3.60 16.46 -2.42
C LYS A 133 -4.85 15.95 -3.16
N GLY A 134 -6.00 16.07 -2.51
CA GLY A 134 -7.30 15.77 -3.10
C GLY A 134 -7.80 16.92 -3.98
N LYS A 135 -8.45 16.59 -5.09
CA LYS A 135 -9.19 17.53 -5.93
C LYS A 135 -10.46 16.86 -6.47
N THR A 136 -11.38 17.67 -6.97
CA THR A 136 -12.62 17.17 -7.57
C THR A 136 -12.61 17.40 -9.06
N MET A 137 -13.17 16.47 -9.83
CA MET A 137 -13.48 16.69 -11.25
C MET A 137 -14.70 15.89 -11.69
N THR A 138 -15.26 16.23 -12.83
CA THR A 138 -16.36 15.48 -13.44
C THR A 138 -15.85 14.16 -14.02
N MET A 139 -16.74 13.16 -14.11
CA MET A 139 -16.47 11.89 -14.81
C MET A 139 -16.07 12.12 -16.28
N LYS A 140 -16.55 13.19 -16.92
CA LYS A 140 -16.13 13.60 -18.26
C LYS A 140 -14.66 14.02 -18.29
N GLU A 141 -14.25 14.88 -17.36
CA GLU A 141 -12.85 15.34 -17.25
C GLU A 141 -11.91 14.18 -16.93
N TRP A 142 -12.31 13.30 -16.00
CA TRP A 142 -11.55 12.09 -15.68
C TRP A 142 -11.40 11.16 -16.89
N CYS A 143 -12.48 10.90 -17.62
CA CYS A 143 -12.45 10.08 -18.81
C CYS A 143 -11.53 10.67 -19.90
N ASN A 144 -11.56 11.99 -20.08
CA ASN A 144 -10.65 12.68 -21.00
C ASN A 144 -9.19 12.55 -20.53
N TYR A 145 -8.92 12.77 -19.24
CA TYR A 145 -7.59 12.57 -18.64
C TYR A 145 -7.08 11.13 -18.85
N TYR A 146 -7.92 10.14 -18.58
CA TYR A 146 -7.55 8.72 -18.68
C TYR A 146 -7.31 8.27 -20.12
N ASN A 147 -8.03 8.83 -21.10
CA ASN A 147 -7.87 8.47 -22.52
C ASN A 147 -6.77 9.27 -23.24
N ASN A 148 -6.30 10.38 -22.65
CA ASN A 148 -5.17 11.13 -23.20
C ASN A 148 -3.87 10.30 -23.14
N ASN A 149 -3.01 10.47 -24.16
CA ASN A 149 -1.68 9.85 -24.22
C ASN A 149 -0.92 10.12 -22.90
N THR A 150 -0.34 9.06 -22.33
CA THR A 150 0.42 9.10 -21.08
C THR A 150 1.57 10.11 -21.11
N GLU A 151 2.18 10.33 -22.28
CA GLU A 151 3.26 11.32 -22.46
C GLU A 151 2.79 12.77 -22.24
N ASN A 152 1.50 13.05 -22.40
CA ASN A 152 0.92 14.38 -22.25
C ASN A 152 0.30 14.60 -20.85
N ARG A 153 0.41 13.65 -19.94
CA ARG A 153 -0.16 13.78 -18.59
C ARG A 153 0.80 14.58 -17.71
N MET A 154 0.42 15.81 -17.41
CA MET A 154 1.18 16.69 -16.50
C MET A 154 1.08 16.24 -15.04
N GLU A 155 0.01 15.54 -14.67
CA GLU A 155 -0.25 15.10 -13.30
C GLU A 155 -0.53 13.59 -13.27
N LEU A 156 -0.10 12.92 -12.21
CA LEU A 156 -0.42 11.51 -11.96
C LEU A 156 -1.62 11.43 -11.03
N LEU A 157 -2.79 11.09 -11.56
CA LEU A 157 -4.05 11.14 -10.84
C LEU A 157 -4.62 9.74 -10.63
N ASN A 158 -5.31 9.54 -9.51
CA ASN A 158 -6.05 8.32 -9.22
C ASN A 158 -7.49 8.60 -8.76
N VAL A 159 -8.37 7.61 -8.98
CA VAL A 159 -9.74 7.57 -8.44
C VAL A 159 -9.93 6.21 -7.80
N ILE A 160 -10.19 6.19 -6.49
CA ILE A 160 -10.36 4.94 -5.72
C ILE A 160 -11.68 4.87 -4.95
N SER A 161 -12.41 5.98 -4.84
CA SER A 161 -13.63 6.12 -4.04
C SER A 161 -14.92 6.17 -4.86
N LEU A 162 -14.90 5.71 -6.13
CA LEU A 162 -16.09 5.71 -6.98
C LEU A 162 -17.09 4.63 -6.56
N GLU A 163 -18.06 5.02 -5.75
CA GLU A 163 -19.24 4.22 -5.41
C GLU A 163 -20.31 4.37 -6.51
N PHE A 164 -20.82 3.24 -7.04
CA PHE A 164 -21.69 3.20 -8.22
C PHE A 164 -23.00 2.40 -8.06
N SER A 165 -23.35 1.95 -6.85
CA SER A 165 -24.57 1.17 -6.59
C SER A 165 -25.85 1.96 -6.84
N HIS A 166 -25.78 3.28 -7.04
CA HIS A 166 -26.91 4.12 -7.44
C HIS A 166 -26.81 4.62 -8.88
N THR A 167 -26.20 3.83 -9.77
CA THR A 167 -26.02 4.17 -11.18
C THR A 167 -26.45 3.01 -12.07
N LYS A 168 -26.53 3.24 -13.38
CA LYS A 168 -26.84 2.16 -14.34
C LYS A 168 -25.78 1.06 -14.35
N LEU A 169 -24.59 1.32 -13.79
CA LEU A 169 -23.53 0.33 -13.70
C LEU A 169 -23.87 -0.78 -12.69
N GLU A 170 -24.74 -0.50 -11.70
CA GLU A 170 -25.20 -1.53 -10.77
C GLU A 170 -25.87 -2.70 -11.50
N THR A 171 -26.58 -2.43 -12.60
CA THR A 171 -27.32 -3.46 -13.36
C THR A 171 -26.41 -4.48 -14.06
N PHE A 172 -25.09 -4.26 -14.09
CA PHE A 172 -24.13 -5.28 -14.50
C PHE A 172 -23.85 -6.33 -13.40
N ARG A 173 -24.41 -6.18 -12.18
CA ARG A 173 -24.31 -7.16 -11.07
C ARG A 173 -25.18 -8.40 -11.25
#